data_AF-A0A352SR74-F1
#
_entry.id   AF-A0A352SR74-F1
#
_cell.length_a   1.000
_cell.length_b   1.000
_cell.length_c   1.000
_cell.angle_alpha   90.00
_cell.angle_beta   90.00
_cell.angle_gamma   90.00
#
_symmetry.space_group_name_H-M   'P 1'
#
loop_
_entity.id
_entity.type
_entity.pdbx_description
1 polymer ?
#
loop_
_entity_poly.entity_id
_entity_poly.type
_entity_poly.pdbx_seq_one_letter_code
_entity_poly.pdbx_strand_id
1 'polypeptide(L)' 'MKQSKPKVILTRKLPETVETRMRELFSTTLNETDIAL' A
#
# COMPACT_ATOMS: atom_id res chain seq x y z
N MET A 1 14.80 2.04 -18.83
CA MET A 1 14.90 2.03 -17.35
C MET A 1 13.66 1.31 -16.82
N LYS A 2 13.80 0.17 -16.12
CA LYS A 2 12.66 -0.55 -15.55
C LYS A 2 12.04 0.33 -14.46
N GLN A 3 10.85 0.87 -14.71
CA GLN A 3 10.13 1.68 -13.74
C GLN A 3 9.61 0.73 -12.66
N SER A 4 10.35 0.61 -11.55
CA SER A 4 9.93 -0.17 -10.39
C SER A 4 8.62 0.40 -9.86
N LYS A 5 7.70 -0.49 -9.46
CA LYS A 5 6.45 -0.08 -8.83
C LYS A 5 6.77 0.84 -7.64
N PRO A 6 6.16 2.03 -7.53
CA PRO A 6 6.35 2.89 -6.37
C PRO A 6 5.96 2.14 -5.09
N LYS A 7 6.71 2.36 -4.01
CA LYS A 7 6.44 1.78 -2.70
C LYS A 7 5.40 2.63 -1.97
N VAL A 8 4.35 1.99 -1.47
CA VAL A 8 3.27 2.64 -0.73
C VAL A 8 3.12 1.95 0.63
N ILE A 9 3.04 2.75 1.69
CA ILE A 9 2.83 2.26 3.05
C ILE A 9 1.41 2.63 3.47
N LEU A 10 0.63 1.62 3.86
CA LEU A 10 -0.73 1.82 4.35
C LEU A 10 -0.68 2.01 5.86
N THR A 11 -1.38 3.01 6.38
CA THR A 11 -1.48 3.26 7.82
C THR A 11 -2.68 2.54 8.46
N ARG A 12 -3.63 2.07 7.64
CA ARG A 12 -4.82 1.32 8.04
C ARG A 12 -5.21 0.31 6.95
N LYS A 13 -5.99 -0.72 7.33
CA LYS A 13 -6.58 -1.67 6.37
C LYS A 13 -7.55 -0.94 5.44
N LEU A 14 -7.47 -1.27 4.16
CA LEU A 14 -8.36 -0.74 3.13
C LEU A 14 -9.40 -1.79 2.74
N PRO A 15 -10.51 -1.40 2.10
CA PRO A 15 -11.42 -2.35 1.49
C PRO A 15 -10.69 -3.24 0.46
N GLU A 16 -11.09 -4.50 0.36
CA GLU A 16 -10.46 -5.51 -0.49
C GLU A 16 -10.28 -5.06 -1.94
N THR A 17 -11.31 -4.45 -2.53
CA THR A 17 -11.26 -3.93 -3.90
C THR A 17 -10.13 -2.91 -4.09
N VAL A 18 -9.87 -2.08 -3.08
CA VAL A 18 -8.81 -1.06 -3.13
C VAL A 18 -7.44 -1.72 -2.98
N GLU A 19 -7.30 -2.68 -2.06
CA GLU A 19 -6.03 -3.42 -1.89
C GLU A 19 -5.62 -4.17 -3.15
N THR A 20 -6.59 -4.79 -3.85
CA THR A 20 -6.34 -5.50 -5.11
C THR A 20 -5.77 -4.56 -6.16
N ARG A 21 -6.39 -3.39 -6.37
CA ARG A 21 -5.87 -2.36 -7.29
C ARG A 21 -4.51 -1.81 -6.86
N MET A 22 -4.30 -1.65 -5.57
CA MET A 22 -3.03 -1.18 -5.02
C MET A 22 -1.88 -2.17 -5.29
N ARG A 23 -2.10 -3.48 -5.14
CA ARG A 23 -1.08 -4.51 -5.46
C ARG A 23 -0.79 -4.63 -6.96
N GLU A 24 -1.77 -4.33 -7.81
CA GLU A 24 -1.58 -4.26 -9.28
C GLU A 24 -0.62 -3.13 -9.64
N LEU A 25 -0.81 -1.94 -9.06
CA LEU A 25 -0.12 -0.70 -9.45
C LEU A 25 1.15 -0.40 -8.62
N PHE A 26 1.20 -0.84 -7.36
CA PHE A 26 2.19 -0.44 -6.36
C PHE A 26 2.75 -1.62 -5.58
N SER A 27 3.90 -1.39 -4.92
CA SER A 27 4.43 -2.31 -3.91
C SER A 27 3.94 -1.86 -2.53
N THR A 28 2.93 -2.55 -1.99
CA THR A 28 2.21 -2.11 -0.79
C THR A 28 2.57 -2.89 0.46
N THR A 29 2.73 -2.19 1.59
CA THR A 29 2.94 -2.79 2.92
C THR A 29 2.07 -2.10 3.96
N LEU A 30 1.41 -2.86 4.84
CA LEU A 30 0.67 -2.30 5.98
C LEU A 30 1.63 -1.96 7.12
N ASN A 31 1.51 -0.76 7.68
CA ASN A 31 2.21 -0.34 8.88
C ASN A 31 1.34 -0.61 10.12
N GLU A 32 1.67 -1.66 10.85
CA GLU A 32 0.92 -2.08 12.05
C GLU A 32 1.23 -1.21 13.27
N THR A 33 2.34 -0.47 13.26
CA THR A 33 2.76 0.40 14.38
C THR A 33 2.37 1.86 14.17
N ASP A 34 1.53 2.15 13.17
CA ASP A 34 1.11 3.51 12.87
C ASP A 34 0.12 4.07 13.90
N ILE A 35 0.49 5.18 14.55
CA ILE A 35 -0.29 5.85 15.59
C ILE A 35 -0.80 7.19 15.03
N ALA A 36 -2.10 7.44 15.16
CA ALA A 36 -2.68 8.73 14.79
C ALA A 36 -2.22 9.82 15.77
N LEU A 37 -1.84 10.99 15.25
CA LEU A 37 -1.44 12.17 16.04
C LEU A 37 -2.63 12.79 16.77
#